data_AF-A0A259S2H7-F1
#
_entry.id   AF-A0A259S2H7-F1
#
_cell.length_a   1.000
_cell.length_b   1.000
_cell.length_c   1.000
_cell.angle_alpha   90.00
_cell.angle_beta   90.00
_cell.angle_gamma   90.00
#
_symmetry.space_group_name_H-M   'P 1'
#
loop_
_entity.id
_entity.type
_entity.pdbx_description
1 polymer ?
#
loop_
_entity_poly.entity_id
_entity_poly.type
_entity_poly.pdbx_seq_one_letter_code
_entity_poly.pdbx_strand_id
1 'polypeptide(L)'
;TSLGLPTIAGAINPATGIFYYIWAPNPATGIWYIYGFDTNTNTGLGYIGQINGMGSAVNGDIAFDPAGNMYIVSNADLTSPGTLSRVNGPLPTTAGNVTLNATTITSNLPANGGQYNSVAFGPNGNIVIGTSDPAGAAGYVELVNPATGAVISQAQGTIAQIDMASCSYPNTMTLQKNLPSGRFATGDQFKLTIGNVTSSANTATTTGTASGIQGNVVGPLLGQSGQVYTISETASSGSLSNYTSTWSCVDQANGNAVVASGAGASGSFTMPNNSTGGAKIVCTITNATVSPPSAFTCGSTSVYSVTTPGGIYLTNPTTGAQTANGSFTVPSGDIVNALALGQAGKYIWALDRTAGTILRYDASTGQTSTFGTNVSGSLLNVIAGAIDPLTGIYYYVWVPDTPTGIWYYYGFNTLTNTPIGYMGSISGMGSSANGDIAFDAAGNLYIVSNASDTASGIVSRVNGPLPTTAGDVPLTATTITSSLPGNSGQYNSVAFGPNGNLVIGARSTTTGASTIMQVDPATGAQVSSAAGTTGWVDMASCIYPNTMVLQKNLPQGRYTAGDQFTLTVGNVDSTANTATTTGTASGIQSNIVGPLLGRSGQVYTISETA
;
A
#
# COMPACT_ATOMS: atom_id res chain seq x y z
N THR A 1 -3.51 -53.51 43.10
CA THR A 1 -4.61 -52.93 43.91
C THR A 1 -5.44 -52.06 42.99
N SER A 2 -6.61 -52.55 42.56
CA SER A 2 -7.52 -51.83 41.65
C SER A 2 -8.20 -50.70 42.41
N LEU A 3 -7.68 -49.48 42.29
CA LEU A 3 -8.42 -48.28 42.64
C LEU A 3 -9.48 -48.08 41.57
N GLY A 4 -10.72 -48.52 41.84
CA GLY A 4 -11.89 -48.18 41.06
C GLY A 4 -12.16 -46.68 41.20
N LEU A 5 -11.52 -45.88 40.38
CA LEU A 5 -11.84 -44.47 40.25
C LEU A 5 -13.16 -44.37 39.49
N PRO A 6 -14.20 -43.69 40.01
CA PRO A 6 -15.47 -43.57 39.32
C PRO A 6 -15.26 -42.72 38.06
N THR A 7 -15.21 -43.38 36.91
CA THR A 7 -15.13 -42.72 35.60
C THR A 7 -16.46 -42.05 35.30
N ILE A 8 -16.41 -40.78 34.91
CA ILE A 8 -17.62 -39.98 34.66
C ILE A 8 -17.93 -39.80 33.16
N ALA A 9 -16.91 -39.89 32.31
CA ALA A 9 -17.02 -39.62 30.87
C ALA A 9 -16.00 -40.44 30.08
N GLY A 10 -16.26 -40.69 28.79
CA GLY A 10 -15.26 -41.26 27.90
C GLY A 10 -15.63 -41.19 26.42
N ALA A 11 -14.64 -40.94 25.56
CA ALA A 11 -14.83 -40.93 24.11
C ALA A 11 -13.54 -41.26 23.34
N ILE A 12 -13.70 -41.76 22.12
CA ILE A 12 -12.59 -42.03 21.20
C ILE A 12 -12.29 -40.77 20.40
N ASN A 13 -11.04 -40.32 20.42
CA ASN A 13 -10.57 -39.27 19.52
C ASN A 13 -10.34 -39.88 18.13
N PRO A 14 -11.14 -39.52 17.11
CA PRO A 14 -11.04 -40.13 15.79
C PRO A 14 -9.74 -39.76 15.05
N ALA A 15 -9.08 -38.66 15.43
CA ALA A 15 -7.83 -38.24 14.81
C ALA A 15 -6.63 -39.11 15.24
N THR A 16 -6.72 -39.78 16.39
CA THR A 16 -5.59 -40.53 16.99
C THR A 16 -5.92 -41.98 17.34
N GLY A 17 -7.21 -42.33 17.46
CA GLY A 17 -7.65 -43.65 17.95
C GLY A 17 -7.44 -43.83 19.46
N ILE A 18 -7.19 -42.78 20.23
CA ILE A 18 -7.09 -42.86 21.69
C ILE A 18 -8.48 -42.73 22.31
N PHE A 19 -8.86 -43.71 23.13
CA PHE A 19 -10.01 -43.63 24.03
C PHE A 19 -9.60 -42.87 25.29
N TYR A 20 -10.11 -41.66 25.45
CA TYR A 20 -9.92 -40.85 26.64
C TYR A 20 -11.05 -41.12 27.62
N TYR A 21 -10.73 -41.29 28.90
CA TYR A 21 -11.72 -41.42 29.97
C TYR A 21 -11.35 -40.54 31.16
N ILE A 22 -12.39 -40.02 31.82
CA ILE A 22 -12.24 -38.92 32.78
C ILE A 22 -12.63 -39.34 34.19
N TRP A 23 -11.84 -38.86 35.16
CA TRP A 23 -12.13 -38.93 36.59
C TRP A 23 -12.18 -37.52 37.18
N ALA A 24 -13.27 -37.19 37.89
CA ALA A 24 -13.47 -35.89 38.54
C ALA A 24 -13.71 -36.04 40.06
N PRO A 25 -12.63 -36.18 40.87
CA PRO A 25 -12.76 -36.53 42.28
C PRO A 25 -13.18 -35.40 43.21
N ASN A 26 -13.06 -34.13 42.82
CA ASN A 26 -13.24 -33.03 43.77
C ASN A 26 -13.90 -31.76 43.14
N PRO A 27 -15.16 -31.44 43.51
CA PRO A 27 -15.86 -30.24 43.06
C PRO A 27 -15.13 -28.95 43.45
N ALA A 28 -14.36 -28.93 44.53
CA ALA A 28 -13.70 -27.70 45.01
C ALA A 28 -12.52 -27.26 44.14
N THR A 29 -11.97 -28.15 43.32
CA THR A 29 -10.77 -27.86 42.50
C THR A 29 -11.11 -27.48 41.07
N GLY A 30 -12.25 -27.94 40.53
CA GLY A 30 -12.60 -27.77 39.12
C GLY A 30 -11.61 -28.36 38.13
N ILE A 31 -10.89 -29.39 38.57
CA ILE A 31 -9.91 -30.13 37.79
C ILE A 31 -10.50 -31.50 37.45
N TRP A 32 -10.46 -31.84 36.17
CA TRP A 32 -10.81 -33.17 35.68
C TRP A 32 -9.55 -33.90 35.23
N TYR A 33 -9.34 -35.13 35.68
CA TYR A 33 -8.18 -35.94 35.33
C TYR A 33 -8.48 -36.83 34.14
N ILE A 34 -7.57 -36.86 33.17
CA ILE A 34 -7.69 -37.57 31.92
C ILE A 34 -6.75 -38.76 31.92
N TYR A 35 -7.28 -39.90 31.50
CA TYR A 35 -6.55 -41.12 31.25
C TYR A 35 -6.79 -41.57 29.81
N GLY A 36 -5.93 -42.44 29.28
CA GLY A 36 -6.05 -42.93 27.92
C GLY A 36 -5.85 -44.43 27.76
N PHE A 37 -6.48 -44.96 26.71
CA PHE A 37 -6.27 -46.30 26.17
C PHE A 37 -6.11 -46.18 24.65
N ASP A 38 -5.04 -46.71 24.10
CA ASP A 38 -4.83 -46.74 22.65
C ASP A 38 -5.60 -47.91 22.05
N THR A 39 -6.66 -47.59 21.30
CA THR A 39 -7.53 -48.60 20.67
C THR A 39 -6.89 -49.25 19.46
N ASN A 40 -5.85 -48.65 18.87
CA ASN A 40 -5.13 -49.24 17.74
C ASN A 40 -4.19 -50.35 18.20
N THR A 41 -3.53 -50.16 19.34
CA THR A 41 -2.57 -51.12 19.90
C THR A 41 -3.15 -51.99 21.01
N ASN A 42 -4.37 -51.68 21.47
CA ASN A 42 -5.01 -52.28 22.64
C ASN A 42 -4.18 -52.17 23.92
N THR A 43 -3.55 -51.01 24.15
CA THR A 43 -2.69 -50.77 25.31
C THR A 43 -3.21 -49.63 26.19
N GLY A 44 -3.12 -49.80 27.50
CA GLY A 44 -3.42 -48.72 28.45
C GLY A 44 -2.28 -47.70 28.48
N LEU A 45 -2.61 -46.43 28.27
CA LEU A 45 -1.66 -45.32 28.38
C LEU A 45 -1.53 -44.83 29.83
N GLY A 46 -2.58 -44.99 30.64
CA GLY A 46 -2.60 -44.49 32.02
C GLY A 46 -2.90 -43.00 32.09
N TYR A 47 -2.36 -42.32 33.10
CA TYR A 47 -2.62 -40.89 33.35
C TYR A 47 -1.98 -40.01 32.28
N ILE A 48 -2.79 -39.18 31.61
CA ILE A 48 -2.37 -38.29 30.52
C ILE A 48 -2.18 -36.85 31.02
N GLY A 49 -3.06 -36.40 31.91
CA GLY A 49 -3.05 -35.01 32.35
C GLY A 49 -4.37 -34.57 32.97
N GLN A 50 -4.57 -33.26 33.02
CA GLN A 50 -5.71 -32.63 33.67
C GLN A 50 -6.33 -31.53 32.81
N ILE A 51 -7.64 -31.31 32.96
CA ILE A 51 -8.40 -30.21 32.34
C ILE A 51 -8.77 -29.20 33.42
N ASN A 52 -8.35 -27.97 33.23
CA ASN A 52 -8.73 -26.83 34.06
C ASN A 52 -9.94 -26.10 33.46
N GLY A 53 -10.66 -25.37 34.32
CA GLY A 53 -11.78 -24.51 33.92
C GLY A 53 -13.14 -25.19 33.98
N MET A 54 -13.27 -26.32 34.70
CA MET A 54 -14.51 -27.09 34.80
C MET A 54 -15.45 -26.61 35.94
N GLY A 55 -15.09 -25.57 36.68
CA GLY A 55 -15.91 -25.03 37.77
C GLY A 55 -16.13 -26.05 38.90
N SER A 56 -17.32 -26.10 39.50
CA SER A 56 -17.63 -27.08 40.55
C SER A 56 -18.26 -28.38 40.01
N ALA A 57 -18.17 -28.63 38.70
CA ALA A 57 -18.80 -29.79 38.08
C ALA A 57 -18.09 -31.11 38.44
N VAL A 58 -18.87 -32.08 38.92
CA VAL A 58 -18.43 -33.43 39.32
C VAL A 58 -18.98 -34.54 38.43
N ASN A 59 -19.78 -34.19 37.44
CA ASN A 59 -20.26 -35.11 36.41
C ASN A 59 -20.31 -34.38 35.07
N GLY A 60 -20.34 -35.16 33.99
CA GLY A 60 -20.29 -34.66 32.64
C GLY A 60 -20.02 -35.75 31.64
N ASP A 61 -19.90 -35.35 30.38
CA ASP A 61 -19.51 -36.26 29.30
C ASP A 61 -18.66 -35.54 28.26
N ILE A 62 -17.99 -36.32 27.39
CA ILE A 62 -17.11 -35.81 26.35
C ILE A 62 -17.41 -36.38 24.97
N ALA A 63 -17.17 -35.56 23.93
CA ALA A 63 -17.20 -35.99 22.54
C ALA A 63 -16.04 -35.35 21.76
N PHE A 64 -15.68 -35.92 20.61
CA PHE A 64 -14.62 -35.40 19.75
C PHE A 64 -15.11 -35.01 18.35
N ASP A 65 -14.52 -33.95 17.80
CA ASP A 65 -14.62 -33.66 16.37
C ASP A 65 -13.54 -34.41 15.55
N PRO A 66 -13.61 -34.43 14.20
CA PRO A 66 -12.61 -35.09 13.36
C PRO A 66 -11.19 -34.53 13.49
N ALA A 67 -11.04 -33.29 13.97
CA ALA A 67 -9.74 -32.67 14.18
C ALA A 67 -9.14 -33.05 15.54
N GLY A 68 -9.89 -33.79 16.37
CA GLY A 68 -9.47 -34.24 17.69
C GLY A 68 -9.61 -33.19 18.77
N ASN A 69 -10.47 -32.18 18.60
CA ASN A 69 -10.86 -31.27 19.70
C ASN A 69 -11.87 -31.97 20.60
N MET A 70 -11.71 -31.81 21.92
CA MET A 70 -12.61 -32.39 22.92
C MET A 70 -13.71 -31.38 23.28
N TYR A 71 -14.95 -31.82 23.23
CA TYR A 71 -16.14 -31.10 23.68
C TYR A 71 -16.59 -31.72 24.99
N ILE A 72 -16.93 -30.87 25.94
CA ILE A 72 -17.23 -31.29 27.31
C ILE A 72 -18.57 -30.68 27.69
N VAL A 73 -19.52 -31.52 28.09
CA VAL A 73 -20.73 -31.08 28.76
C VAL A 73 -20.59 -31.31 30.26
N SER A 74 -21.03 -30.36 31.08
CA SER A 74 -21.00 -30.51 32.53
C SER A 74 -21.95 -29.57 33.26
N ASN A 75 -22.35 -29.92 34.48
CA ASN A 75 -23.06 -29.02 35.39
C ASN A 75 -22.60 -29.22 36.85
N ALA A 76 -22.79 -28.19 37.67
CA ALA A 76 -22.38 -28.21 39.07
C ALA A 76 -23.25 -29.16 39.92
N ASP A 77 -24.57 -29.11 39.72
CA ASP A 77 -25.58 -29.91 40.40
C ASP A 77 -26.84 -30.03 39.53
N LEU A 78 -27.82 -30.83 39.98
CA LEU A 78 -29.06 -31.15 39.24
C LEU A 78 -29.94 -29.94 38.88
N THR A 79 -29.75 -28.80 39.55
CA THR A 79 -30.54 -27.58 39.36
C THR A 79 -29.80 -26.53 38.54
N SER A 80 -28.47 -26.57 38.56
CA SER A 80 -27.61 -25.62 37.87
C SER A 80 -27.73 -25.73 36.34
N PRO A 81 -27.66 -24.59 35.61
CA PRO A 81 -27.48 -24.59 34.17
C PRO A 81 -26.32 -25.48 33.73
N GLY A 82 -26.50 -26.17 32.60
CA GLY A 82 -25.40 -26.89 31.96
C GLY A 82 -24.41 -25.94 31.28
N THR A 83 -23.18 -26.42 31.14
CA THR A 83 -22.11 -25.78 30.41
C THR A 83 -21.66 -26.66 29.26
N LEU A 84 -21.37 -26.05 28.12
CA LEU A 84 -20.66 -26.68 27.01
C LEU A 84 -19.32 -25.98 26.85
N SER A 85 -18.24 -26.75 26.93
CA SER A 85 -16.87 -26.27 26.85
C SER A 85 -16.07 -27.04 25.81
N ARG A 86 -14.93 -26.50 25.40
CA ARG A 86 -14.04 -27.11 24.42
C ARG A 86 -12.58 -27.01 24.83
N VAL A 87 -11.83 -28.07 24.57
CA VAL A 87 -10.36 -28.10 24.58
C VAL A 87 -9.89 -28.28 23.14
N ASN A 88 -9.10 -27.32 22.65
CA ASN A 88 -8.52 -27.42 21.31
C ASN A 88 -7.38 -28.46 21.31
N GLY A 89 -7.34 -29.29 20.27
CA GLY A 89 -6.27 -30.25 20.04
C GLY A 89 -5.01 -29.63 19.42
N PRO A 90 -3.98 -30.46 19.17
CA PRO A 90 -3.94 -31.91 19.40
C PRO A 90 -3.86 -32.27 20.89
N LEU A 91 -4.64 -33.26 21.34
CA LEU A 91 -4.52 -33.81 22.69
C LEU A 91 -3.32 -34.76 22.81
N PRO A 92 -2.69 -34.88 23.99
CA PRO A 92 -1.54 -35.78 24.16
C PRO A 92 -1.93 -37.25 23.95
N THR A 93 -1.10 -37.99 23.24
CA THR A 93 -1.31 -39.42 22.91
C THR A 93 -0.47 -40.38 23.76
N THR A 94 0.26 -39.85 24.74
CA THR A 94 1.11 -40.62 25.66
C THR A 94 0.84 -40.23 27.10
N ALA A 95 1.21 -41.10 28.04
CA ALA A 95 1.16 -40.81 29.47
C ALA A 95 1.96 -39.54 29.81
N GLY A 96 1.46 -38.74 30.74
CA GLY A 96 2.08 -37.48 31.13
C GLY A 96 1.29 -36.75 32.21
N ASN A 97 1.73 -35.53 32.53
CA ASN A 97 1.00 -34.62 33.42
C ASN A 97 0.74 -33.30 32.70
N VAL A 98 0.10 -33.38 31.52
CA VAL A 98 -0.20 -32.21 30.71
C VAL A 98 -1.38 -31.45 31.30
N THR A 99 -1.30 -30.12 31.36
CA THR A 99 -2.44 -29.28 31.74
C THR A 99 -3.11 -28.73 30.48
N LEU A 100 -4.38 -29.07 30.30
CA LEU A 100 -5.25 -28.58 29.24
C LEU A 100 -6.23 -27.54 29.83
N ASN A 101 -6.63 -26.55 29.04
CA ASN A 101 -7.58 -25.54 29.48
C ASN A 101 -8.85 -25.62 28.62
N ALA A 102 -9.99 -25.77 29.27
CA ALA A 102 -11.28 -25.70 28.60
C ALA A 102 -11.70 -24.24 28.40
N THR A 103 -12.27 -23.95 27.23
CA THR A 103 -12.91 -22.67 26.93
C THR A 103 -14.41 -22.89 26.85
N THR A 104 -15.18 -22.13 27.63
CA THR A 104 -16.64 -22.21 27.62
C THR A 104 -17.20 -21.67 26.31
N ILE A 105 -18.05 -22.46 25.64
CA ILE A 105 -18.84 -22.07 24.47
C ILE A 105 -20.14 -21.42 24.95
N THR A 106 -20.83 -22.06 25.89
CA THR A 106 -22.04 -21.55 26.54
C THR A 106 -22.13 -22.05 27.98
N SER A 107 -22.68 -21.21 28.86
CA SER A 107 -23.07 -21.56 30.24
C SER A 107 -24.58 -21.46 30.47
N ASN A 108 -25.34 -21.40 29.37
CA ASN A 108 -26.77 -21.10 29.39
C ASN A 108 -27.61 -22.30 28.90
N LEU A 109 -27.12 -23.54 29.07
CA LEU A 109 -27.99 -24.69 28.88
C LEU A 109 -29.07 -24.70 30.00
N PRO A 110 -30.26 -25.29 29.77
CA PRO A 110 -31.39 -25.19 30.69
C PRO A 110 -31.09 -25.58 32.14
N ALA A 111 -31.49 -24.73 33.08
CA ALA A 111 -31.47 -25.07 34.51
C ALA A 111 -32.53 -26.15 34.83
N ASN A 112 -32.34 -26.86 35.93
CA ASN A 112 -33.26 -27.91 36.41
C ASN A 112 -33.49 -29.07 35.41
N GLY A 113 -32.58 -29.27 34.46
CA GLY A 113 -32.62 -30.39 33.53
C GLY A 113 -32.15 -31.73 34.12
N GLY A 114 -31.68 -31.73 35.38
CA GLY A 114 -31.00 -32.87 35.99
C GLY A 114 -29.49 -32.81 35.76
N GLN A 115 -28.84 -33.96 35.72
CA GLN A 115 -27.41 -34.10 35.49
C GLN A 115 -27.11 -34.12 34.00
N TYR A 116 -26.16 -33.29 33.56
CA TYR A 116 -25.71 -33.24 32.17
C TYR A 116 -24.56 -34.22 32.00
N ASN A 117 -24.84 -35.44 31.58
CA ASN A 117 -23.86 -36.53 31.58
C ASN A 117 -23.85 -37.33 30.27
N SER A 118 -24.31 -36.73 29.18
CA SER A 118 -24.29 -37.38 27.88
C SER A 118 -24.12 -36.35 26.77
N VAL A 119 -23.17 -36.57 25.86
CA VAL A 119 -22.96 -35.71 24.70
C VAL A 119 -22.53 -36.50 23.47
N ALA A 120 -23.19 -36.26 22.34
CA ALA A 120 -22.81 -36.81 21.05
C ALA A 120 -23.03 -35.78 19.94
N PHE A 121 -22.59 -36.09 18.72
CA PHE A 121 -22.88 -35.27 17.55
C PHE A 121 -24.01 -35.89 16.73
N GLY A 122 -24.94 -35.06 16.28
CA GLY A 122 -26.01 -35.46 15.38
C GLY A 122 -25.59 -35.43 13.91
N PRO A 123 -26.35 -36.07 13.01
CA PRO A 123 -26.04 -36.15 11.57
C PRO A 123 -26.07 -34.78 10.85
N ASN A 124 -26.68 -33.76 11.46
CA ASN A 124 -26.73 -32.40 10.93
C ASN A 124 -25.64 -31.48 11.55
N GLY A 125 -24.66 -32.06 12.25
CA GLY A 125 -23.57 -31.36 12.93
C GLY A 125 -23.96 -30.70 14.26
N ASN A 126 -25.22 -30.81 14.67
CA ASN A 126 -25.67 -30.33 15.98
C ASN A 126 -25.04 -31.15 17.12
N ILE A 127 -24.85 -30.53 18.27
CA ILE A 127 -24.53 -31.26 19.49
C ILE A 127 -25.83 -31.79 20.08
N VAL A 128 -25.87 -33.07 20.40
CA VAL A 128 -26.97 -33.70 21.13
C VAL A 128 -26.50 -33.89 22.56
N ILE A 129 -27.24 -33.32 23.50
CA ILE A 129 -26.93 -33.39 24.93
C ILE A 129 -28.05 -34.15 25.61
N GLY A 130 -27.69 -35.16 26.39
CA GLY A 130 -28.60 -35.89 27.25
C GLY A 130 -28.47 -35.45 28.70
N THR A 131 -29.61 -35.41 29.39
CA THR A 131 -29.63 -35.27 30.85
C THR A 131 -30.24 -36.49 31.52
N SER A 132 -29.96 -36.66 32.81
CA SER A 132 -30.55 -37.70 33.64
C SER A 132 -30.93 -37.18 35.02
N ASP A 133 -31.96 -37.77 35.63
CA ASP A 133 -32.27 -37.54 37.04
C ASP A 133 -31.87 -38.78 37.85
N PRO A 134 -30.95 -38.66 38.82
CA PRO A 134 -30.59 -39.76 39.72
C PRO A 134 -31.77 -40.36 40.50
N ALA A 135 -32.87 -39.62 40.66
CA ALA A 135 -34.11 -40.11 41.28
C ALA A 135 -34.95 -41.00 40.34
N GLY A 136 -34.50 -41.25 39.10
CA GLY A 136 -35.13 -42.15 38.15
C GLY A 136 -36.19 -41.49 37.25
N ALA A 137 -36.31 -40.16 37.28
CA ALA A 137 -37.17 -39.44 36.34
C ALA A 137 -36.57 -39.45 34.92
N ALA A 138 -37.44 -39.35 33.91
CA ALA A 138 -37.01 -39.28 32.53
C ALA A 138 -36.26 -37.96 32.26
N GLY A 139 -35.07 -38.08 31.67
CA GLY A 139 -34.22 -36.94 31.36
C GLY A 139 -34.60 -36.25 30.06
N TYR A 140 -33.84 -35.22 29.69
CA TYR A 140 -34.06 -34.45 28.47
C TYR A 140 -33.02 -34.82 27.40
N VAL A 141 -33.42 -34.64 26.15
CA VAL A 141 -32.55 -34.61 24.98
C VAL A 141 -32.62 -33.22 24.39
N GLU A 142 -31.46 -32.58 24.31
CA GLU A 142 -31.29 -31.23 23.82
C GLU A 142 -30.50 -31.25 22.51
N LEU A 143 -31.02 -30.52 21.52
CA LEU A 143 -30.31 -30.26 20.28
C LEU A 143 -29.72 -28.87 20.37
N VAL A 144 -28.39 -28.77 20.32
CA VAL A 144 -27.65 -27.53 20.54
C VAL A 144 -26.91 -27.14 19.27
N ASN A 145 -27.00 -25.85 18.93
CA ASN A 145 -26.24 -25.26 17.86
C ASN A 145 -24.75 -25.28 18.25
N PRO A 146 -23.90 -25.94 17.47
CA PRO A 146 -22.52 -26.16 17.85
C PRO A 146 -21.66 -24.87 17.73
N ALA A 147 -22.10 -23.91 16.92
CA ALA A 147 -21.41 -22.65 16.64
C ALA A 147 -21.74 -21.56 17.65
N THR A 148 -22.93 -21.61 18.25
CA THR A 148 -23.42 -20.59 19.20
C THR A 148 -23.69 -21.11 20.61
N GLY A 149 -23.75 -22.43 20.80
CA GLY A 149 -24.22 -23.03 22.05
C GLY A 149 -25.71 -22.79 22.34
N ALA A 150 -26.48 -22.25 21.40
CA ALA A 150 -27.91 -22.03 21.58
C ALA A 150 -28.68 -23.36 21.51
N VAL A 151 -29.59 -23.59 22.46
CA VAL A 151 -30.51 -24.73 22.38
C VAL A 151 -31.51 -24.49 21.25
N ILE A 152 -31.52 -25.39 20.27
CA ILE A 152 -32.42 -25.40 19.12
C ILE A 152 -33.77 -26.02 19.52
N SER A 153 -33.72 -27.15 20.24
CA SER A 153 -34.90 -27.86 20.72
C SER A 153 -34.58 -28.68 21.95
N GLN A 154 -35.57 -28.89 22.82
CA GLN A 154 -35.48 -29.77 23.97
C GLN A 154 -36.70 -30.69 23.99
N ALA A 155 -36.51 -31.97 24.28
CA ALA A 155 -37.58 -32.94 24.45
C ALA A 155 -37.31 -33.81 25.68
N GLN A 156 -38.34 -34.08 26.47
CA GLN A 156 -38.23 -35.05 27.56
C GLN A 156 -38.32 -36.47 26.97
N GLY A 157 -37.33 -37.31 27.30
CA GLY A 157 -37.31 -38.71 26.90
C GLY A 157 -38.27 -39.56 27.74
N THR A 158 -38.20 -40.86 27.53
CA THR A 158 -38.86 -41.88 28.38
C THR A 158 -37.88 -42.59 29.32
N ILE A 159 -36.59 -42.32 29.16
CA ILE A 159 -35.48 -42.90 29.95
C ILE A 159 -34.54 -41.78 30.43
N ALA A 160 -33.75 -42.06 31.46
CA ALA A 160 -32.60 -41.24 31.82
C ALA A 160 -31.50 -41.39 30.75
N GLN A 161 -30.95 -40.27 30.26
CA GLN A 161 -29.86 -40.29 29.28
C GLN A 161 -28.54 -40.37 30.05
N ILE A 162 -28.02 -41.59 30.22
CA ILE A 162 -26.80 -41.81 31.00
C ILE A 162 -25.53 -41.60 30.17
N ASP A 163 -25.58 -41.93 28.89
CA ASP A 163 -24.46 -41.83 27.94
C ASP A 163 -25.01 -41.85 26.50
N MET A 164 -24.32 -41.23 25.54
CA MET A 164 -24.63 -41.28 24.12
C MET A 164 -23.36 -41.39 23.29
N ALA A 165 -23.41 -42.26 22.27
CA ALA A 165 -22.40 -42.33 21.23
C ALA A 165 -23.04 -42.16 19.86
N SER A 166 -22.27 -41.65 18.90
CA SER A 166 -22.70 -41.52 17.51
C SER A 166 -21.57 -41.88 16.56
N CYS A 167 -21.93 -42.28 15.33
CA CYS A 167 -21.00 -42.36 14.20
C CYS A 167 -20.99 -41.06 13.38
N SER A 168 -21.57 -39.98 13.90
CA SER A 168 -21.62 -38.68 13.23
C SER A 168 -20.48 -37.80 13.71
N TYR A 169 -19.93 -37.02 12.79
CA TYR A 169 -18.89 -36.06 13.08
C TYR A 169 -19.37 -34.63 12.80
N PRO A 170 -19.01 -33.65 13.64
CA PRO A 170 -19.41 -32.26 13.40
C PRO A 170 -18.65 -31.63 12.24
N ASN A 171 -19.22 -30.57 11.67
CA ASN A 171 -18.51 -29.75 10.71
C ASN A 171 -17.60 -28.76 11.44
N THR A 172 -16.39 -28.57 10.91
CA THR A 172 -15.40 -27.62 11.45
C THR A 172 -15.08 -26.53 10.43
N MET A 173 -14.68 -25.35 10.91
CA MET A 173 -14.22 -24.24 10.09
C MET A 173 -12.99 -23.55 10.68
N THR A 174 -12.03 -23.24 9.82
CA THR A 174 -10.80 -22.48 10.14
C THR A 174 -10.64 -21.36 9.14
N LEU A 175 -10.17 -20.19 9.59
CA LEU A 175 -9.81 -19.07 8.72
C LEU A 175 -8.33 -18.74 8.87
N GLN A 176 -7.62 -18.67 7.75
CA GLN A 176 -6.18 -18.41 7.69
C GLN A 176 -5.84 -17.30 6.69
N LYS A 177 -4.67 -16.68 6.87
CA LYS A 177 -4.13 -15.65 5.98
C LYS A 177 -3.06 -16.24 5.08
N ASN A 178 -3.07 -15.86 3.81
CA ASN A 178 -1.97 -16.07 2.87
C ASN A 178 -1.40 -14.73 2.38
N LEU A 179 -0.07 -14.61 2.37
CA LEU A 179 0.69 -13.45 1.89
C LEU A 179 1.72 -13.90 0.86
N PRO A 180 1.31 -14.32 -0.36
CA PRO A 180 2.19 -14.95 -1.35
C PRO A 180 3.40 -14.08 -1.72
N SER A 181 3.22 -12.76 -1.82
CA SER A 181 4.27 -11.78 -2.09
C SER A 181 4.90 -11.18 -0.83
N GLY A 182 4.59 -11.73 0.35
CA GLY A 182 4.92 -11.12 1.63
C GLY A 182 4.07 -9.88 1.94
N ARG A 183 4.58 -9.07 2.88
CA ARG A 183 3.94 -7.82 3.29
C ARG A 183 4.48 -6.67 2.43
N PHE A 184 3.61 -5.71 2.11
CA PHE A 184 3.96 -4.46 1.46
C PHE A 184 4.91 -3.62 2.34
N ALA A 185 4.54 -3.37 3.60
CA ALA A 185 5.47 -2.90 4.62
C ALA A 185 5.68 -3.97 5.69
N THR A 186 6.90 -4.08 6.21
CA THR A 186 7.27 -5.14 7.17
C THR A 186 6.40 -5.15 8.45
N GLY A 187 5.82 -4.00 8.81
CA GLY A 187 4.94 -3.84 9.96
C GLY A 187 3.45 -4.06 9.72
N ASP A 188 3.00 -4.34 8.48
CA ASP A 188 1.57 -4.54 8.18
C ASP A 188 1.04 -5.80 8.87
N GLN A 189 -0.13 -5.76 9.49
CA GLN A 189 -0.76 -6.90 10.18
C GLN A 189 -2.27 -6.95 9.93
N PHE A 190 -2.84 -8.16 9.89
CA PHE A 190 -4.24 -8.38 9.52
C PHE A 190 -4.97 -9.13 10.63
N LYS A 191 -6.14 -8.61 11.05
CA LYS A 191 -7.05 -9.28 11.97
C LYS A 191 -8.09 -10.04 11.16
N LEU A 192 -8.10 -11.35 11.30
CA LEU A 192 -9.06 -12.28 10.72
C LEU A 192 -10.25 -12.46 11.66
N THR A 193 -11.45 -12.61 11.10
CA THR A 193 -12.68 -12.87 11.86
C THR A 193 -13.57 -13.88 11.14
N ILE A 194 -14.10 -14.84 11.89
CA ILE A 194 -15.26 -15.65 11.49
C ILE A 194 -16.49 -15.10 12.22
N GLY A 195 -17.52 -14.69 11.49
CA GLY A 195 -18.79 -14.20 12.04
C GLY A 195 -19.85 -15.28 12.13
N ASN A 196 -21.00 -14.93 12.72
CA ASN A 196 -22.14 -15.83 12.98
C ASN A 196 -21.79 -17.02 13.90
N VAL A 197 -20.88 -16.78 14.84
CA VAL A 197 -20.44 -17.70 15.90
C VAL A 197 -20.41 -16.95 17.23
N THR A 198 -20.65 -17.62 18.34
CA THR A 198 -20.43 -17.03 19.68
C THR A 198 -19.26 -17.76 20.34
N SER A 199 -18.05 -17.36 19.97
CA SER A 199 -16.80 -17.90 20.52
C SER A 199 -15.77 -16.80 20.63
N SER A 200 -14.99 -16.78 21.72
CA SER A 200 -13.82 -15.91 21.85
C SER A 200 -12.68 -16.29 20.90
N ALA A 201 -12.70 -17.51 20.35
CA ALA A 201 -11.75 -18.01 19.36
C ALA A 201 -12.12 -17.65 17.91
N ASN A 202 -13.04 -16.69 17.72
CA ASN A 202 -13.52 -16.27 16.40
C ASN A 202 -12.69 -15.19 15.71
N THR A 203 -11.58 -14.76 16.33
CA THR A 203 -10.64 -13.83 15.72
C THR A 203 -9.19 -14.25 15.95
N ALA A 204 -8.31 -13.84 15.05
CA ALA A 204 -6.87 -14.00 15.17
C ALA A 204 -6.17 -12.87 14.41
N THR A 205 -5.08 -12.33 14.95
CA THR A 205 -4.27 -11.30 14.26
C THR A 205 -2.94 -11.88 13.84
N THR A 206 -2.53 -11.65 12.59
CA THR A 206 -1.20 -12.06 12.13
C THR A 206 -0.11 -11.34 12.91
N THR A 207 1.07 -11.95 13.03
CA THR A 207 2.27 -11.29 13.56
C THR A 207 3.50 -11.61 12.70
N GLY A 208 4.62 -10.94 12.98
CA GLY A 208 5.90 -11.20 12.31
C GLY A 208 5.93 -10.76 10.84
N THR A 209 6.91 -11.24 10.09
CA THR A 209 7.25 -10.76 8.72
C THR A 209 7.22 -11.86 7.65
N ALA A 210 6.78 -13.08 8.00
CA ALA A 210 6.79 -14.22 7.10
C ALA A 210 5.85 -14.02 5.90
N SER A 211 6.28 -14.49 4.73
CA SER A 211 5.41 -14.64 3.55
C SER A 211 4.68 -15.98 3.56
N GLY A 212 3.73 -16.17 2.64
CA GLY A 212 2.93 -17.39 2.50
C GLY A 212 1.81 -17.49 3.54
N ILE A 213 1.43 -18.74 3.88
CA ILE A 213 0.41 -19.01 4.90
C ILE A 213 0.94 -18.62 6.28
N GLN A 214 0.16 -17.80 6.98
CA GLN A 214 0.52 -17.28 8.29
C GLN A 214 0.17 -18.28 9.39
N GLY A 215 0.96 -18.33 10.46
CA GLY A 215 0.75 -19.27 11.58
C GLY A 215 -0.43 -18.92 12.50
N ASN A 216 -0.88 -17.67 12.51
CA ASN A 216 -2.06 -17.25 13.27
C ASN A 216 -3.33 -17.57 12.49
N VAL A 217 -4.18 -18.43 13.05
CA VAL A 217 -5.44 -18.89 12.43
C VAL A 217 -6.62 -18.71 13.38
N VAL A 218 -7.81 -18.50 12.83
CA VAL A 218 -9.07 -18.52 13.57
C VAL A 218 -9.60 -19.94 13.61
N GLY A 219 -10.08 -20.38 14.77
CA GLY A 219 -10.66 -21.72 14.95
C GLY A 219 -9.63 -22.81 15.28
N PRO A 220 -9.98 -24.09 15.10
CA PRO A 220 -11.22 -24.58 14.48
C PRO A 220 -12.46 -24.16 15.27
N LEU A 221 -13.54 -23.78 14.58
CA LEU A 221 -14.87 -23.53 15.15
C LEU A 221 -15.86 -24.55 14.59
N LEU A 222 -16.94 -24.85 15.31
CA LEU A 222 -17.96 -25.73 14.77
C LEU A 222 -18.93 -24.99 13.87
N GLY A 223 -19.48 -25.70 12.89
CA GLY A 223 -20.54 -25.21 12.02
C GLY A 223 -21.74 -26.14 11.96
N GLN A 224 -22.93 -25.55 11.92
CA GLN A 224 -24.16 -26.25 11.67
C GLN A 224 -24.38 -26.38 10.16
N SER A 225 -24.80 -27.57 9.73
CA SER A 225 -25.17 -27.88 8.35
C SER A 225 -26.15 -26.86 7.77
N GLY A 226 -25.87 -26.32 6.58
CA GLY A 226 -26.74 -25.38 5.88
C GLY A 226 -26.70 -23.93 6.40
N GLN A 227 -26.02 -23.65 7.52
CA GLN A 227 -25.89 -22.29 8.02
C GLN A 227 -24.84 -21.49 7.24
N VAL A 228 -25.10 -20.18 7.12
CA VAL A 228 -24.19 -19.24 6.46
C VAL A 228 -23.25 -18.59 7.48
N TYR A 229 -21.96 -18.69 7.22
CA TYR A 229 -20.89 -18.07 8.00
C TYR A 229 -20.23 -16.96 7.20
N THR A 230 -19.80 -15.89 7.88
CA THR A 230 -19.05 -14.81 7.27
C THR A 230 -17.58 -14.91 7.63
N ILE A 231 -16.72 -14.52 6.70
CA ILE A 231 -15.29 -14.35 6.91
C ILE A 231 -14.91 -12.92 6.57
N SER A 232 -13.98 -12.35 7.32
CA SER A 232 -13.44 -11.03 7.01
C SER A 232 -12.03 -10.86 7.51
N GLU A 233 -11.34 -9.90 6.92
CA GLU A 233 -10.14 -9.30 7.47
C GLU A 233 -10.25 -7.79 7.62
N THR A 234 -9.49 -7.25 8.57
CA THR A 234 -9.21 -5.82 8.68
C THR A 234 -7.72 -5.60 8.88
N ALA A 235 -7.18 -4.48 8.39
CA ALA A 235 -5.81 -4.08 8.70
C ALA A 235 -5.74 -3.70 10.19
N SER A 236 -4.95 -4.44 10.96
CA SER A 236 -4.54 -4.04 12.32
C SER A 236 -3.43 -2.98 12.28
N SER A 237 -2.62 -3.02 11.23
CA SER A 237 -1.65 -1.99 10.84
C SER A 237 -1.43 -2.04 9.32
N GLY A 238 -1.07 -0.91 8.72
CA GLY A 238 -0.95 -0.79 7.26
C GLY A 238 -2.29 -0.47 6.58
N SER A 239 -2.36 -0.71 5.26
CA SER A 239 -3.57 -0.49 4.46
C SER A 239 -3.86 -1.68 3.54
N LEU A 240 -5.11 -2.12 3.49
CA LEU A 240 -5.57 -3.14 2.53
C LEU A 240 -5.52 -2.65 1.08
N SER A 241 -5.50 -1.33 0.83
CA SER A 241 -5.35 -0.77 -0.54
C SER A 241 -4.00 -1.12 -1.19
N ASN A 242 -3.00 -1.50 -0.40
CA ASN A 242 -1.70 -1.93 -0.88
C ASN A 242 -1.70 -3.40 -1.36
N TYR A 243 -2.85 -4.06 -1.27
CA TYR A 243 -2.99 -5.47 -1.59
C TYR A 243 -4.20 -5.70 -2.49
N THR A 244 -4.09 -6.71 -3.35
CA THR A 244 -5.24 -7.35 -4.00
C THR A 244 -5.68 -8.52 -3.13
N SER A 245 -6.84 -8.39 -2.49
CA SER A 245 -7.42 -9.40 -1.61
C SER A 245 -8.34 -10.36 -2.37
N THR A 246 -8.20 -11.65 -2.13
CA THR A 246 -9.11 -12.70 -2.57
C THR A 246 -9.35 -13.70 -1.44
N TRP A 247 -10.39 -14.51 -1.53
CA TRP A 247 -10.64 -15.55 -0.54
C TRP A 247 -11.23 -16.82 -1.17
N SER A 248 -10.95 -17.96 -0.54
CA SER A 248 -11.51 -19.27 -0.92
C SER A 248 -11.68 -20.15 0.30
N CYS A 249 -12.83 -20.80 0.40
CA CYS A 249 -13.16 -21.81 1.41
C CYS A 249 -13.26 -23.17 0.73
N VAL A 250 -12.50 -24.14 1.22
CA VAL A 250 -12.48 -25.52 0.70
C VAL A 250 -12.84 -26.53 1.78
N ASP A 251 -13.52 -27.60 1.39
CA ASP A 251 -13.77 -28.76 2.24
C ASP A 251 -12.63 -29.77 2.09
N GLN A 252 -11.71 -29.77 3.05
CA GLN A 252 -10.56 -30.67 3.04
C GLN A 252 -10.95 -32.14 3.24
N ALA A 253 -12.08 -32.41 3.92
CA ALA A 253 -12.57 -33.78 4.10
C ALA A 253 -13.09 -34.36 2.78
N ASN A 254 -13.50 -33.50 1.84
CA ASN A 254 -13.97 -33.85 0.51
C ASN A 254 -12.95 -33.47 -0.58
N GLY A 255 -11.68 -33.82 -0.37
CA GLY A 255 -10.64 -33.65 -1.40
C GLY A 255 -10.35 -32.20 -1.79
N ASN A 256 -10.50 -31.25 -0.86
CA ASN A 256 -10.38 -29.80 -1.10
C ASN A 256 -11.42 -29.23 -2.08
N ALA A 257 -12.62 -29.81 -2.14
CA ALA A 257 -13.71 -29.25 -2.93
C ALA A 257 -13.99 -27.79 -2.54
N VAL A 258 -14.08 -26.89 -3.52
CA VAL A 258 -14.37 -25.47 -3.28
C VAL A 258 -15.82 -25.32 -2.85
N VAL A 259 -16.03 -24.74 -1.66
CA VAL A 259 -17.36 -24.44 -1.12
C VAL A 259 -17.80 -23.03 -1.52
N ALA A 260 -16.88 -22.06 -1.48
CA ALA A 260 -17.12 -20.69 -1.91
C ALA A 260 -15.78 -19.97 -2.17
N SER A 261 -15.81 -18.93 -3.00
CA SER A 261 -14.67 -18.05 -3.25
C SER A 261 -15.12 -16.68 -3.74
N GLY A 262 -14.27 -15.67 -3.57
CA GLY A 262 -14.57 -14.33 -4.04
C GLY A 262 -13.35 -13.39 -4.01
N ALA A 263 -13.56 -12.17 -4.47
CA ALA A 263 -12.62 -11.07 -4.34
C ALA A 263 -12.94 -10.19 -3.12
N GLY A 264 -11.95 -9.44 -2.65
CA GLY A 264 -12.09 -8.52 -1.52
C GLY A 264 -11.69 -9.13 -0.18
N ALA A 265 -11.86 -8.33 0.87
CA ALA A 265 -11.43 -8.61 2.24
C ALA A 265 -12.50 -9.36 3.08
N SER A 266 -13.66 -9.66 2.51
CA SER A 266 -14.73 -10.37 3.19
C SER A 266 -15.57 -11.21 2.24
N GLY A 267 -16.27 -12.18 2.81
CA GLY A 267 -17.11 -13.11 2.08
C GLY A 267 -18.00 -13.93 3.00
N SER A 268 -18.76 -14.84 2.41
CA SER A 268 -19.57 -15.80 3.15
C SER A 268 -19.56 -17.16 2.46
N PHE A 269 -19.79 -18.20 3.24
CA PHE A 269 -19.97 -19.56 2.73
C PHE A 269 -21.10 -20.25 3.50
N THR A 270 -21.76 -21.19 2.84
CA THR A 270 -22.74 -22.07 3.48
C THR A 270 -22.05 -23.35 3.88
N MET A 271 -22.21 -23.76 5.14
CA MET A 271 -21.64 -25.01 5.62
C MET A 271 -22.26 -26.20 4.88
N PRO A 272 -21.45 -27.09 4.27
CA PRO A 272 -21.97 -28.24 3.55
C PRO A 272 -22.76 -29.19 4.44
N ASN A 273 -23.65 -29.97 3.80
CA ASN A 273 -24.44 -31.00 4.46
C ASN A 273 -23.76 -32.37 4.30
N ASN A 274 -22.71 -32.63 5.08
CA ASN A 274 -21.95 -33.89 5.03
C ASN A 274 -22.39 -34.84 6.16
N SER A 275 -23.52 -35.53 5.98
CA SER A 275 -24.20 -36.31 7.02
C SER A 275 -23.47 -37.56 7.52
N THR A 276 -22.38 -37.99 6.87
CA THR A 276 -21.67 -39.24 7.20
C THR A 276 -20.23 -39.05 7.67
N GLY A 277 -19.66 -37.84 7.59
CA GLY A 277 -18.24 -37.61 7.92
C GLY A 277 -17.86 -36.25 8.49
N GLY A 278 -18.78 -35.26 8.50
CA GLY A 278 -18.49 -33.88 8.86
C GLY A 278 -17.61 -33.16 7.82
N ALA A 279 -17.91 -31.90 7.53
CA ALA A 279 -17.08 -31.07 6.65
C ALA A 279 -15.87 -30.50 7.41
N LYS A 280 -14.73 -30.35 6.73
CA LYS A 280 -13.54 -29.67 7.26
C LYS A 280 -13.23 -28.44 6.43
N ILE A 281 -13.87 -27.32 6.76
CA ILE A 281 -13.77 -26.09 5.98
C ILE A 281 -12.52 -25.32 6.37
N VAL A 282 -11.67 -25.04 5.38
CA VAL A 282 -10.54 -24.12 5.53
C VAL A 282 -10.74 -22.95 4.57
N CYS A 283 -11.02 -21.78 5.14
CA CYS A 283 -11.09 -20.52 4.43
C CYS A 283 -9.73 -19.82 4.46
N THR A 284 -9.26 -19.37 3.30
CA THR A 284 -7.99 -18.64 3.16
C THR A 284 -8.27 -17.28 2.53
N ILE A 285 -7.92 -16.20 3.23
CA ILE A 285 -7.88 -14.85 2.62
C ILE A 285 -6.44 -14.58 2.15
N THR A 286 -6.25 -14.34 0.87
CA THR A 286 -4.96 -14.10 0.21
C THR A 286 -4.79 -12.62 -0.11
N ASN A 287 -3.70 -12.00 0.36
CA ASN A 287 -3.32 -10.64 -0.02
C ASN A 287 -2.02 -10.68 -0.84
N ALA A 288 -2.12 -10.45 -2.13
CA ALA A 288 -0.95 -10.21 -2.99
C ALA A 288 -0.65 -8.72 -3.00
N THR A 289 0.62 -8.32 -2.84
CA THR A 289 1.00 -6.90 -2.90
C THR A 289 0.71 -6.33 -4.28
N VAL A 290 0.20 -5.09 -4.32
CA VAL A 290 0.12 -4.33 -5.58
C VAL A 290 1.54 -3.91 -5.94
N SER A 291 1.96 -4.13 -7.19
CA SER A 291 3.33 -3.83 -7.63
C SER A 291 3.60 -2.32 -7.54
N PRO A 292 4.74 -1.88 -6.97
CA PRO A 292 5.09 -0.47 -6.96
C PRO A 292 5.33 0.05 -8.40
N PRO A 293 5.05 1.33 -8.67
CA PRO A 293 5.31 1.94 -9.98
C PRO A 293 6.79 1.94 -10.35
N SER A 294 7.07 2.10 -11.64
CA SER A 294 8.45 2.06 -12.14
C SER A 294 9.23 3.30 -11.71
N ALA A 295 10.51 3.10 -11.35
CA ALA A 295 11.42 4.19 -11.04
C ALA A 295 11.57 5.17 -12.22
N PHE A 296 11.97 6.40 -11.91
CA PHE A 296 12.21 7.47 -12.88
C PHE A 296 13.57 7.28 -13.56
N THR A 297 13.58 7.31 -14.89
CA THR A 297 14.80 7.07 -15.69
C THR A 297 15.03 8.21 -16.66
N CYS A 298 16.29 8.49 -16.96
CA CYS A 298 16.67 9.49 -17.97
C CYS A 298 16.77 8.84 -19.35
N GLY A 299 15.76 8.02 -19.65
CA GLY A 299 15.72 7.21 -20.86
C GLY A 299 15.61 8.05 -22.13
N SER A 300 15.99 7.46 -23.26
CA SER A 300 16.06 8.11 -24.56
C SER A 300 14.71 8.41 -25.25
N THR A 301 13.57 8.18 -24.59
CA THR A 301 12.26 8.16 -25.30
C THR A 301 11.15 8.93 -24.61
N SER A 302 11.34 9.49 -23.41
CA SER A 302 10.21 10.04 -22.65
C SER A 302 10.62 11.18 -21.72
N VAL A 303 9.66 12.06 -21.46
CA VAL A 303 9.66 13.00 -20.33
C VAL A 303 8.57 12.57 -19.34
N TYR A 304 8.55 13.14 -18.15
CA TYR A 304 7.50 12.92 -17.17
C TYR A 304 6.53 14.10 -17.16
N SER A 305 5.26 13.83 -16.90
CA SER A 305 4.22 14.85 -16.82
C SER A 305 3.26 14.57 -15.67
N VAL A 306 2.60 15.61 -15.17
CA VAL A 306 1.60 15.49 -14.11
C VAL A 306 0.26 16.08 -14.54
N THR A 307 -0.84 15.51 -14.07
CA THR A 307 -2.19 16.05 -14.23
C THR A 307 -2.60 16.87 -13.01
N THR A 308 -3.66 17.68 -13.14
CA THR A 308 -4.21 18.51 -12.05
C THR A 308 -4.46 17.72 -10.76
N PRO A 309 -5.01 16.49 -10.76
CA PRO A 309 -5.20 15.69 -9.55
C PRO A 309 -3.94 14.95 -9.06
N GLY A 310 -2.78 15.14 -9.70
CA GLY A 310 -1.51 14.53 -9.28
C GLY A 310 -1.12 13.24 -10.00
N GLY A 311 -1.82 12.82 -11.05
CA GLY A 311 -1.44 11.62 -11.81
C GLY A 311 -0.12 11.81 -12.57
N ILE A 312 0.83 10.90 -12.40
CA ILE A 312 2.18 10.95 -13.00
C ILE A 312 2.23 10.03 -14.22
N TYR A 313 2.77 10.52 -15.33
CA TYR A 313 2.85 9.78 -16.58
C TYR A 313 4.22 9.88 -17.24
N LEU A 314 4.67 8.81 -17.89
CA LEU A 314 5.67 8.91 -18.97
C LEU A 314 4.97 9.44 -20.21
N THR A 315 5.49 10.51 -20.78
CA THR A 315 4.98 11.11 -22.02
C THR A 315 6.02 11.00 -23.11
N ASN A 316 5.61 10.45 -24.26
CA ASN A 316 6.44 10.40 -25.45
C ASN A 316 6.49 11.81 -26.07
N PRO A 317 7.69 12.42 -26.20
CA PRO A 317 7.82 13.81 -26.59
C PRO A 317 7.64 14.03 -28.11
N THR A 318 7.48 12.97 -28.89
CA THR A 318 7.21 13.01 -30.34
C THR A 318 5.74 12.81 -30.65
N THR A 319 5.07 11.90 -29.93
CA THR A 319 3.68 11.52 -30.24
C THR A 319 2.66 12.05 -29.23
N GLY A 320 3.10 12.55 -28.07
CA GLY A 320 2.22 12.95 -26.98
C GLY A 320 1.57 11.78 -26.23
N ALA A 321 1.88 10.54 -26.59
CA ALA A 321 1.31 9.35 -25.94
C ALA A 321 1.77 9.23 -24.49
N GLN A 322 0.83 8.90 -23.59
CA GLN A 322 1.07 8.82 -22.15
C GLN A 322 0.93 7.39 -21.61
N THR A 323 1.79 7.01 -20.67
CA THR A 323 1.71 5.77 -19.89
C THR A 323 1.75 6.12 -18.40
N ALA A 324 0.80 5.61 -17.62
CA ALA A 324 0.72 5.90 -16.18
C ALA A 324 1.96 5.39 -15.42
N ASN A 325 2.48 6.20 -14.50
CA ASN A 325 3.66 5.89 -13.69
C ASN A 325 3.53 6.38 -12.24
N GLY A 326 2.35 6.19 -11.67
CA GLY A 326 2.03 6.57 -10.30
C GLY A 326 1.13 7.80 -10.21
N SER A 327 0.89 8.24 -8.99
CA SER A 327 0.11 9.45 -8.69
C SER A 327 0.56 9.99 -7.35
N PHE A 328 0.64 11.31 -7.22
CA PHE A 328 0.67 11.93 -5.92
C PHE A 328 -0.66 11.66 -5.18
N THR A 329 -0.56 11.36 -3.89
CA THR A 329 -1.72 11.26 -3.00
C THR A 329 -1.95 12.62 -2.35
N VAL A 330 -3.02 13.30 -2.77
CA VAL A 330 -3.47 14.60 -2.24
C VAL A 330 -4.96 14.52 -1.89
N PRO A 331 -5.47 15.39 -0.99
CA PRO A 331 -6.90 15.52 -0.75
C PRO A 331 -7.72 15.69 -2.05
N SER A 332 -8.95 15.18 -2.04
CA SER A 332 -9.82 15.27 -3.22
C SER A 332 -10.14 16.73 -3.56
N GLY A 333 -9.85 17.14 -4.79
CA GLY A 333 -10.04 18.50 -5.27
C GLY A 333 -8.80 19.39 -5.17
N ASP A 334 -7.74 18.90 -4.53
CA ASP A 334 -6.46 19.60 -4.50
C ASP A 334 -5.79 19.60 -5.86
N ILE A 335 -4.96 20.62 -6.09
CA ILE A 335 -4.42 20.94 -7.41
C ILE A 335 -2.89 20.83 -7.36
N VAL A 336 -2.36 19.85 -8.08
CA VAL A 336 -0.92 19.62 -8.21
C VAL A 336 -0.37 20.38 -9.43
N ASN A 337 0.82 20.98 -9.28
CA ASN A 337 1.58 21.61 -10.35
C ASN A 337 3.09 21.66 -10.00
N ALA A 338 3.91 22.35 -10.79
CA ALA A 338 5.34 22.56 -10.54
C ALA A 338 6.09 21.22 -10.43
N LEU A 339 5.96 20.38 -11.46
CA LEU A 339 6.57 19.06 -11.46
C LEU A 339 8.09 19.21 -11.58
N ALA A 340 8.85 18.56 -10.71
CA ALA A 340 10.30 18.59 -10.78
C ALA A 340 10.88 17.20 -10.61
N LEU A 341 11.82 16.87 -11.48
CA LEU A 341 12.58 15.64 -11.42
C LEU A 341 14.07 16.01 -11.39
N GLY A 342 14.79 15.47 -10.40
CA GLY A 342 16.24 15.60 -10.29
C GLY A 342 16.94 14.64 -11.22
N GLN A 343 17.95 13.91 -10.71
CA GLN A 343 18.56 12.80 -11.44
C GLN A 343 17.63 11.56 -11.48
N ALA A 344 17.98 10.56 -12.31
CA ALA A 344 17.30 9.25 -12.31
C ALA A 344 17.23 8.67 -10.88
N GLY A 345 16.12 8.01 -10.57
CA GLY A 345 15.93 7.45 -9.24
C GLY A 345 14.46 7.24 -8.92
N LYS A 346 14.16 7.17 -7.63
CA LYS A 346 12.82 6.85 -7.12
C LYS A 346 11.97 8.05 -6.76
N TYR A 347 12.52 9.26 -6.80
CA TYR A 347 11.83 10.47 -6.35
C TYR A 347 11.47 11.39 -7.50
N ILE A 348 10.21 11.82 -7.51
CA ILE A 348 9.74 12.98 -8.27
C ILE A 348 9.00 13.91 -7.32
N TRP A 349 9.06 15.20 -7.60
CA TRP A 349 8.60 16.26 -6.72
C TRP A 349 7.54 17.09 -7.42
N ALA A 350 6.61 17.65 -6.65
CA ALA A 350 5.63 18.60 -7.14
C ALA A 350 5.21 19.55 -6.02
N LEU A 351 4.30 20.48 -6.29
CA LEU A 351 3.66 21.32 -5.29
C LEU A 351 2.14 21.11 -5.34
N ASP A 352 1.55 20.85 -4.17
CA ASP A 352 0.11 20.97 -3.96
C ASP A 352 -0.22 22.43 -3.73
N ARG A 353 -0.87 23.06 -4.71
CA ARG A 353 -1.15 24.49 -4.73
C ARG A 353 -2.28 24.87 -3.78
N THR A 354 -3.19 23.92 -3.53
CA THR A 354 -4.33 24.13 -2.64
C THR A 354 -3.87 24.04 -1.19
N ALA A 355 -3.10 23.00 -0.85
CA ALA A 355 -2.57 22.81 0.49
C ALA A 355 -1.33 23.67 0.78
N GLY A 356 -0.64 24.14 -0.25
CA GLY A 356 0.59 24.92 -0.13
C GLY A 356 1.79 24.09 0.35
N THR A 357 1.86 22.83 -0.05
CA THR A 357 2.89 21.87 0.41
C THR A 357 3.71 21.31 -0.74
N ILE A 358 4.99 21.03 -0.47
CA ILE A 358 5.87 20.30 -1.38
C ILE A 358 5.53 18.81 -1.27
N LEU A 359 5.35 18.17 -2.42
CA LEU A 359 5.07 16.74 -2.54
C LEU A 359 6.34 16.02 -2.99
N ARG A 360 6.62 14.86 -2.41
CA ARG A 360 7.60 13.89 -2.91
C ARG A 360 6.95 12.55 -3.09
N TYR A 361 6.96 12.03 -4.31
CA TYR A 361 6.51 10.68 -4.61
C TYR A 361 7.68 9.71 -4.59
N ASP A 362 7.57 8.59 -3.87
CA ASP A 362 8.57 7.51 -3.85
C ASP A 362 8.07 6.33 -4.69
N ALA A 363 8.60 6.18 -5.91
CA ALA A 363 8.23 5.11 -6.83
C ALA A 363 8.50 3.70 -6.28
N SER A 364 9.41 3.53 -5.32
CA SER A 364 9.67 2.21 -4.71
C SER A 364 8.56 1.74 -3.76
N THR A 365 7.75 2.67 -3.26
CA THR A 365 6.65 2.40 -2.33
C THR A 365 5.30 2.91 -2.84
N GLY A 366 5.25 3.69 -3.91
CA GLY A 366 4.03 4.33 -4.37
C GLY A 366 3.44 5.36 -3.39
N GLN A 367 4.21 5.84 -2.40
CA GLN A 367 3.73 6.76 -1.36
C GLN A 367 4.14 8.21 -1.64
N THR A 368 3.33 9.15 -1.14
CA THR A 368 3.62 10.59 -1.16
C THR A 368 3.99 11.09 0.24
N SER A 369 5.13 11.76 0.35
CA SER A 369 5.50 12.57 1.52
C SER A 369 5.20 14.04 1.26
N THR A 370 4.78 14.78 2.29
CA THR A 370 4.49 16.22 2.21
C THR A 370 5.46 17.02 3.08
N PHE A 371 5.82 18.23 2.63
CA PHE A 371 6.69 19.16 3.35
C PHE A 371 6.14 20.60 3.25
N GLY A 372 6.46 21.45 4.24
CA GLY A 372 6.07 22.88 4.20
C GLY A 372 6.91 23.71 3.21
N THR A 373 6.45 24.93 2.90
CA THR A 373 7.02 25.80 1.85
C THR A 373 7.67 27.11 2.35
N ASN A 374 7.61 27.48 3.63
CA ASN A 374 8.05 28.80 4.14
C ASN A 374 7.53 29.99 3.29
N VAL A 375 6.33 29.88 2.71
CA VAL A 375 5.68 30.97 1.97
C VAL A 375 4.47 31.46 2.75
N SER A 376 4.33 32.79 2.81
CA SER A 376 3.13 33.45 3.34
C SER A 376 2.17 33.73 2.19
N GLY A 377 0.93 33.27 2.31
CA GLY A 377 -0.14 33.54 1.32
C GLY A 377 -0.49 32.34 0.43
N SER A 378 -1.33 32.60 -0.56
CA SER A 378 -1.85 31.57 -1.47
C SER A 378 -0.80 31.12 -2.48
N LEU A 379 -0.65 29.80 -2.61
CA LEU A 379 0.21 29.16 -3.62
C LEU A 379 -0.57 28.68 -4.87
N LEU A 380 -1.84 29.10 -5.02
CA LEU A 380 -2.68 28.76 -6.18
C LEU A 380 -2.07 29.18 -7.53
N ASN A 381 -1.27 30.25 -7.54
CA ASN A 381 -0.60 30.75 -8.74
C ASN A 381 0.84 30.27 -8.88
N VAL A 382 1.22 29.19 -8.20
CA VAL A 382 2.44 28.47 -8.57
C VAL A 382 2.21 27.80 -9.92
N ILE A 383 3.05 28.13 -10.91
CA ILE A 383 2.85 27.67 -12.30
C ILE A 383 3.92 26.70 -12.78
N ALA A 384 5.10 26.71 -12.18
CA ALA A 384 6.29 26.07 -12.72
C ALA A 384 7.20 25.52 -11.63
N GLY A 385 7.98 24.49 -11.96
CA GLY A 385 8.92 23.87 -11.03
C GLY A 385 10.08 23.15 -11.71
N ALA A 386 11.29 23.26 -11.18
CA ALA A 386 12.43 22.46 -11.64
C ALA A 386 13.51 22.30 -10.56
N ILE A 387 14.28 21.21 -10.62
CA ILE A 387 15.44 20.98 -9.75
C ILE A 387 16.72 21.34 -10.48
N ASP A 388 17.50 22.24 -9.89
CA ASP A 388 18.85 22.55 -10.34
C ASP A 388 19.76 21.33 -10.05
N PRO A 389 20.37 20.73 -11.09
CA PRO A 389 21.20 19.54 -10.93
C PRO A 389 22.48 19.79 -10.12
N LEU A 390 22.94 21.05 -10.01
CA LEU A 390 24.17 21.39 -9.32
C LEU A 390 23.97 21.50 -7.80
N THR A 391 22.82 22.01 -7.37
CA THR A 391 22.55 22.32 -5.96
C THR A 391 21.54 21.38 -5.32
N GLY A 392 20.72 20.68 -6.12
CA GLY A 392 19.59 19.90 -5.62
C GLY A 392 18.45 20.76 -5.07
N ILE A 393 18.45 22.07 -5.34
CA ILE A 393 17.36 22.96 -4.96
C ILE A 393 16.24 22.80 -5.98
N TYR A 394 15.06 22.49 -5.47
CA TYR A 394 13.80 22.57 -6.20
C TYR A 394 13.33 24.03 -6.17
N TYR A 395 13.40 24.68 -7.32
CA TYR A 395 12.86 26.01 -7.56
C TYR A 395 11.42 25.89 -8.05
N TYR A 396 10.52 26.65 -7.44
CA TYR A 396 9.14 26.78 -7.90
C TYR A 396 8.75 28.24 -8.02
N VAL A 397 7.85 28.53 -8.96
CA VAL A 397 7.57 29.89 -9.40
C VAL A 397 6.11 30.24 -9.17
N TRP A 398 5.89 31.39 -8.55
CA TRP A 398 4.59 32.03 -8.39
C TRP A 398 4.46 33.25 -9.30
N VAL A 399 3.26 33.45 -9.85
CA VAL A 399 2.93 34.63 -10.66
C VAL A 399 1.70 35.38 -10.14
N PRO A 400 1.67 36.71 -10.24
CA PRO A 400 0.50 37.49 -9.83
C PRO A 400 -0.69 37.29 -10.78
N ASP A 401 -1.92 37.37 -10.24
CA ASP A 401 -3.17 37.24 -11.02
C ASP A 401 -3.27 38.23 -12.18
N THR A 402 -2.68 39.41 -12.01
CA THR A 402 -2.50 40.39 -13.08
C THR A 402 -1.07 40.28 -13.60
N PRO A 403 -0.86 39.77 -14.83
CA PRO A 403 0.47 39.57 -15.38
C PRO A 403 1.25 40.89 -15.48
N THR A 404 2.32 41.02 -14.70
CA THR A 404 3.26 42.16 -14.75
C THR A 404 4.52 41.83 -15.57
N GLY A 405 4.67 40.57 -15.97
CA GLY A 405 5.90 40.05 -16.57
C GLY A 405 7.05 39.80 -15.61
N ILE A 406 6.74 39.84 -14.31
CA ILE A 406 7.64 39.46 -13.22
C ILE A 406 7.13 38.15 -12.63
N TRP A 407 8.02 37.17 -12.53
CA TRP A 407 7.76 35.93 -11.80
C TRP A 407 8.57 35.91 -10.51
N TYR A 408 8.02 35.30 -9.47
CA TYR A 408 8.66 35.22 -8.15
C TYR A 408 9.07 33.77 -7.89
N TYR A 409 10.34 33.53 -7.57
CA TYR A 409 10.85 32.18 -7.37
C TYR A 409 11.23 31.92 -5.92
N TYR A 410 11.01 30.68 -5.52
CA TYR A 410 11.17 30.16 -4.18
C TYR A 410 11.98 28.87 -4.24
N GLY A 411 12.55 28.46 -3.11
CA GLY A 411 13.41 27.28 -3.03
C GLY A 411 13.00 26.27 -1.98
N PHE A 412 13.23 25.00 -2.29
CA PHE A 412 13.21 23.88 -1.35
C PHE A 412 14.45 23.01 -1.56
N ASN A 413 15.20 22.70 -0.50
CA ASN A 413 16.37 21.84 -0.60
C ASN A 413 15.93 20.36 -0.57
N THR A 414 16.05 19.66 -1.71
CA THR A 414 15.61 18.25 -1.83
C THR A 414 16.57 17.26 -1.17
N LEU A 415 17.81 17.66 -0.91
CA LEU A 415 18.82 16.83 -0.25
C LEU A 415 18.59 16.76 1.26
N THR A 416 18.20 17.89 1.85
CA THR A 416 17.92 17.99 3.30
C THR A 416 16.43 17.93 3.62
N ASN A 417 15.55 17.99 2.61
CA ASN A 417 14.09 18.10 2.74
C ASN A 417 13.64 19.33 3.56
N THR A 418 14.28 20.48 3.36
CA THR A 418 13.99 21.71 4.12
C THR A 418 13.57 22.87 3.22
N PRO A 419 12.53 23.63 3.59
CA PRO A 419 12.14 24.82 2.84
C PRO A 419 13.17 25.94 2.97
N ILE A 420 13.43 26.65 1.87
CA ILE A 420 14.28 27.86 1.83
C ILE A 420 13.37 29.11 1.87
N GLY A 421 12.28 29.11 1.10
CA GLY A 421 11.33 30.22 1.02
C GLY A 421 11.62 31.17 -0.15
N TYR A 422 11.24 32.43 -0.02
CA TYR A 422 11.34 33.44 -1.08
C TYR A 422 12.79 33.78 -1.41
N MET A 423 13.15 33.68 -2.70
CA MET A 423 14.53 33.87 -3.16
C MET A 423 14.70 35.10 -4.05
N GLY A 424 13.66 35.50 -4.80
CA GLY A 424 13.69 36.71 -5.60
C GLY A 424 12.69 36.72 -6.75
N SER A 425 13.01 37.51 -7.77
CA SER A 425 12.15 37.69 -8.95
C SER A 425 12.92 37.54 -10.26
N ILE A 426 12.20 37.16 -11.32
CA ILE A 426 12.70 37.07 -12.70
C ILE A 426 11.88 38.03 -13.55
N SER A 427 12.53 38.94 -14.26
CA SER A 427 11.91 39.83 -15.25
C SER A 427 12.20 39.38 -16.69
N GLY A 428 11.49 39.93 -17.67
CA GLY A 428 11.77 39.69 -19.10
C GLY A 428 10.92 38.59 -19.75
N MET A 429 9.79 38.21 -19.16
CA MET A 429 8.90 37.16 -19.70
C MET A 429 7.69 37.71 -20.46
N GLY A 430 7.66 39.02 -20.78
CA GLY A 430 6.51 39.70 -21.37
C GLY A 430 5.30 39.70 -20.43
N SER A 431 4.08 39.97 -20.92
CA SER A 431 2.84 39.95 -20.12
C SER A 431 2.34 38.52 -19.80
N SER A 432 3.26 37.60 -19.49
CA SER A 432 2.95 36.17 -19.38
C SER A 432 2.05 35.84 -18.19
N ALA A 433 0.98 35.09 -18.45
CA ALA A 433 0.04 34.62 -17.43
C ALA A 433 0.31 33.18 -16.97
N ASN A 434 1.08 32.41 -17.76
CA ASN A 434 1.44 31.02 -17.45
C ASN A 434 2.81 30.68 -18.04
N GLY A 435 3.32 29.49 -17.76
CA GLY A 435 4.63 29.05 -18.24
C GLY A 435 5.21 27.94 -17.39
N ASP A 436 6.42 27.52 -17.76
CA ASP A 436 7.16 26.50 -17.04
C ASP A 436 8.68 26.73 -17.15
N ILE A 437 9.47 26.02 -16.33
CA ILE A 437 10.91 26.16 -16.23
C ILE A 437 11.66 24.81 -16.31
N ALA A 438 12.88 24.82 -16.87
CA ALA A 438 13.76 23.66 -16.89
C ALA A 438 15.23 24.08 -16.74
N PHE A 439 16.07 23.24 -16.14
CA PHE A 439 17.51 23.49 -16.01
C PHE A 439 18.32 22.73 -17.05
N ASP A 440 19.40 23.35 -17.53
CA ASP A 440 20.49 22.63 -18.18
C ASP A 440 21.54 22.12 -17.18
N ALA A 441 22.55 21.39 -17.66
CA ALA A 441 23.57 20.80 -16.80
C ALA A 441 24.49 21.82 -16.09
N ALA A 442 24.50 23.08 -16.53
CA ALA A 442 25.25 24.16 -15.89
C ALA A 442 24.38 25.03 -14.96
N GLY A 443 23.11 24.65 -14.74
CA GLY A 443 22.20 25.40 -13.89
C GLY A 443 21.66 26.67 -14.54
N ASN A 444 21.69 26.79 -15.88
CA ASN A 444 20.95 27.84 -16.56
C ASN A 444 19.46 27.45 -16.63
N LEU A 445 18.59 28.43 -16.38
CA LEU A 445 17.16 28.26 -16.39
C LEU A 445 16.60 28.59 -17.77
N TYR A 446 15.92 27.64 -18.40
CA TYR A 446 15.12 27.84 -19.60
C TYR A 446 13.67 28.00 -19.17
N ILE A 447 13.00 28.98 -19.78
CA ILE A 447 11.65 29.38 -19.41
C ILE A 447 10.81 29.38 -20.68
N VAL A 448 9.65 28.71 -20.63
CA VAL A 448 8.60 28.89 -21.63
C VAL A 448 7.48 29.71 -21.04
N SER A 449 6.88 30.62 -21.81
CA SER A 449 5.82 31.48 -21.31
C SER A 449 4.91 31.97 -22.44
N ASN A 450 3.68 32.36 -22.12
CA ASN A 450 2.81 33.10 -23.02
C ASN A 450 1.76 33.94 -22.27
N ALA A 451 1.32 35.03 -22.92
CA ALA A 451 0.36 35.96 -22.33
C ALA A 451 -1.07 35.41 -22.23
N SER A 452 -1.49 34.56 -23.18
CA SER A 452 -2.83 33.98 -23.24
C SER A 452 -2.86 32.78 -24.19
N ASP A 453 -3.94 31.99 -24.16
CA ASP A 453 -4.18 30.83 -25.04
C ASP A 453 -3.97 31.10 -26.54
N THR A 454 -4.11 32.36 -26.97
CA THR A 454 -3.98 32.78 -28.38
C THR A 454 -2.64 33.42 -28.70
N ALA A 455 -1.92 33.92 -27.69
CA ALA A 455 -0.63 34.57 -27.88
C ALA A 455 0.46 33.57 -28.30
N SER A 456 1.40 34.05 -29.12
CA SER A 456 2.65 33.32 -29.41
C SER A 456 3.42 33.05 -28.12
N GLY A 457 4.06 31.88 -28.07
CA GLY A 457 4.93 31.51 -26.95
C GLY A 457 6.31 32.14 -27.05
N ILE A 458 6.91 32.35 -25.89
CA ILE A 458 8.25 32.90 -25.69
C ILE A 458 9.11 31.81 -25.06
N VAL A 459 10.33 31.66 -25.55
CA VAL A 459 11.40 30.93 -24.87
C VAL A 459 12.45 31.93 -24.43
N SER A 460 12.82 31.88 -23.16
CA SER A 460 13.82 32.76 -22.56
C SER A 460 14.81 31.95 -21.72
N ARG A 461 15.95 32.57 -21.40
CA ARG A 461 16.99 31.98 -20.56
C ARG A 461 17.47 32.93 -19.47
N VAL A 462 17.68 32.42 -18.27
CA VAL A 462 18.45 33.07 -17.22
C VAL A 462 19.74 32.26 -17.03
N ASN A 463 20.88 32.93 -17.14
CA ASN A 463 22.17 32.27 -16.91
C ASN A 463 22.36 32.03 -15.41
N GLY A 464 22.82 30.83 -15.05
CA GLY A 464 23.17 30.49 -13.68
C GLY A 464 24.51 31.10 -13.22
N PRO A 465 24.88 30.88 -11.95
CA PRO A 465 24.12 30.16 -10.93
C PRO A 465 22.95 30.98 -10.38
N LEU A 466 21.85 30.31 -10.04
CA LEU A 466 20.75 30.93 -9.30
C LEU A 466 21.10 31.02 -7.79
N PRO A 467 20.47 31.94 -7.04
CA PRO A 467 20.69 32.03 -5.59
C PRO A 467 20.34 30.72 -4.90
N THR A 468 21.09 30.36 -3.85
CA THR A 468 20.86 29.14 -3.06
C THR A 468 20.29 29.41 -1.67
N THR A 469 20.08 30.69 -1.33
CA THR A 469 19.53 31.16 -0.06
C THR A 469 18.41 32.17 -0.31
N ALA A 470 17.53 32.37 0.67
CA ALA A 470 16.54 33.45 0.62
C ALA A 470 17.25 34.82 0.59
N GLY A 471 16.73 35.80 -0.17
CA GLY A 471 17.43 37.09 -0.30
C GLY A 471 16.92 38.12 -1.31
N ASP A 472 15.71 38.00 -1.86
CA ASP A 472 15.12 38.93 -2.83
C ASP A 472 16.03 39.32 -4.01
N VAL A 473 16.65 38.33 -4.66
CA VAL A 473 17.60 38.58 -5.75
C VAL A 473 16.88 38.73 -7.08
N PRO A 474 16.93 39.90 -7.74
CA PRO A 474 16.35 40.09 -9.06
C PRO A 474 17.23 39.45 -10.14
N LEU A 475 16.59 38.72 -11.05
CA LEU A 475 17.16 38.10 -12.23
C LEU A 475 16.46 38.66 -13.48
N THR A 476 17.14 38.61 -14.62
CA THR A 476 16.57 39.04 -15.90
C THR A 476 16.76 37.95 -16.94
N ALA A 477 15.64 37.53 -17.53
CA ALA A 477 15.62 36.55 -18.60
C ALA A 477 15.97 37.23 -19.93
N THR A 478 16.82 36.57 -20.72
CA THR A 478 17.13 36.95 -22.10
C THR A 478 16.25 36.13 -23.04
N THR A 479 15.50 36.78 -23.92
CA THR A 479 14.65 36.10 -24.90
C THR A 479 15.49 35.37 -25.95
N ILE A 480 15.22 34.08 -26.14
CA ILE A 480 15.74 33.26 -27.24
C ILE A 480 14.83 33.41 -28.46
N THR A 481 13.51 33.25 -28.26
CA THR A 481 12.49 33.48 -29.29
C THR A 481 11.19 33.98 -28.68
N SER A 482 10.42 34.73 -29.47
CA SER A 482 9.02 35.08 -29.20
C SER A 482 8.06 34.59 -30.30
N SER A 483 8.52 33.61 -31.10
CA SER A 483 7.85 33.15 -32.31
C SER A 483 7.32 31.72 -32.22
N LEU A 484 7.14 31.15 -31.03
CA LEU A 484 6.42 29.87 -30.92
C LEU A 484 4.97 30.06 -31.39
N PRO A 485 4.29 29.03 -31.94
CA PRO A 485 2.98 29.20 -32.54
C PRO A 485 1.93 29.79 -31.60
N GLY A 486 1.24 30.84 -32.04
CA GLY A 486 0.02 31.32 -31.39
C GLY A 486 -1.13 30.31 -31.50
N ASN A 487 -2.18 30.51 -30.70
CA ASN A 487 -3.38 29.65 -30.65
C ASN A 487 -3.10 28.17 -30.28
N SER A 488 -1.96 27.88 -29.64
CA SER A 488 -1.64 26.53 -29.15
C SER A 488 -2.20 26.24 -27.76
N GLY A 489 -2.83 27.24 -27.11
CA GLY A 489 -3.22 27.21 -25.70
C GLY A 489 -2.18 27.84 -24.79
N GLN A 490 -2.32 27.64 -23.49
CA GLN A 490 -1.33 28.07 -22.51
C GLN A 490 -0.11 27.18 -22.60
N TYR A 491 1.06 27.77 -22.81
CA TYR A 491 2.33 27.07 -22.69
C TYR A 491 2.56 26.85 -21.20
N ASN A 492 2.44 25.61 -20.75
CA ASN A 492 2.36 25.27 -19.34
C ASN A 492 3.35 24.18 -18.95
N SER A 493 4.23 23.77 -19.86
CA SER A 493 5.16 22.68 -19.59
C SER A 493 6.42 22.82 -20.43
N VAL A 494 7.59 22.63 -19.82
CA VAL A 494 8.87 22.53 -20.53
C VAL A 494 9.81 21.56 -19.82
N ALA A 495 10.39 20.64 -20.59
CA ALA A 495 11.46 19.78 -20.11
C ALA A 495 12.51 19.57 -21.21
N PHE A 496 13.72 19.17 -20.85
CA PHE A 496 14.68 18.72 -21.85
C PHE A 496 14.37 17.30 -22.31
N GLY A 497 14.23 17.13 -23.62
CA GLY A 497 14.03 15.85 -24.25
C GLY A 497 15.34 15.08 -24.42
N PRO A 498 15.26 13.78 -24.71
CA PRO A 498 16.42 12.89 -24.87
C PRO A 498 17.34 13.29 -26.02
N ASN A 499 16.84 14.10 -26.95
CA ASN A 499 17.57 14.57 -28.12
C ASN A 499 18.26 15.92 -27.88
N GLY A 500 18.19 16.45 -26.65
CA GLY A 500 18.70 17.78 -26.26
C GLY A 500 17.81 18.96 -26.67
N ASN A 501 16.66 18.70 -27.31
CA ASN A 501 15.66 19.72 -27.62
C ASN A 501 14.78 20.01 -26.39
N LEU A 502 14.14 21.18 -26.35
CA LEU A 502 13.07 21.45 -25.39
C LEU A 502 11.81 20.73 -25.85
N VAL A 503 11.20 19.98 -24.94
CA VAL A 503 9.86 19.41 -25.07
C VAL A 503 8.91 20.38 -24.39
N ILE A 504 8.08 21.04 -25.19
CA ILE A 504 7.18 22.09 -24.73
C ILE A 504 5.74 21.60 -24.88
N GLY A 505 5.00 21.66 -23.78
CA GLY A 505 3.57 21.37 -23.73
C GLY A 505 2.75 22.66 -23.75
N ALA A 506 1.65 22.63 -24.49
CA ALA A 506 0.63 23.67 -24.45
C ALA A 506 -0.76 23.06 -24.30
N ARG A 507 -1.67 23.75 -23.62
CA ARG A 507 -3.05 23.29 -23.40
C ARG A 507 -4.05 24.42 -23.50
N SER A 508 -5.10 24.22 -24.31
CA SER A 508 -6.23 25.13 -24.37
C SER A 508 -7.06 25.03 -23.10
N THR A 509 -7.27 26.15 -22.41
CA THR A 509 -8.14 26.24 -21.24
C THR A 509 -9.63 26.10 -21.60
N THR A 510 -9.98 26.39 -22.86
CA THR A 510 -11.37 26.34 -23.34
C THR A 510 -11.76 24.95 -23.83
N THR A 511 -10.91 24.32 -24.64
CA THR A 511 -11.24 23.03 -25.29
C THR A 511 -10.61 21.83 -24.59
N GLY A 512 -9.60 22.05 -23.73
CA GLY A 512 -8.79 20.99 -23.15
C GLY A 512 -7.80 20.34 -24.12
N ALA A 513 -7.82 20.71 -25.41
CA ALA A 513 -6.88 20.22 -26.41
C ALA A 513 -5.44 20.56 -25.99
N SER A 514 -4.55 19.58 -26.10
CA SER A 514 -3.14 19.74 -25.74
C SER A 514 -2.25 19.52 -26.95
N THR A 515 -1.10 20.18 -26.98
CA THR A 515 -0.10 20.07 -28.03
C THR A 515 1.26 19.83 -27.38
N ILE A 516 2.08 19.00 -27.99
CA ILE A 516 3.48 18.80 -27.59
C ILE A 516 4.39 19.17 -28.76
N MET A 517 5.46 19.90 -28.45
CA MET A 517 6.39 20.45 -29.43
C MET A 517 7.82 20.12 -29.04
N GLN A 518 8.65 19.87 -30.04
CA GLN A 518 10.10 19.84 -29.90
C GLN A 518 10.64 21.16 -30.43
N VAL A 519 11.42 21.87 -29.63
CA VAL A 519 11.98 23.18 -29.98
C VAL A 519 13.49 23.13 -29.79
N ASP A 520 14.23 23.68 -30.75
CA ASP A 520 15.68 23.85 -30.60
C ASP A 520 15.93 24.93 -29.52
N PRO A 521 16.55 24.59 -28.39
CA PRO A 521 16.81 25.55 -27.31
C PRO A 521 17.78 26.68 -27.66
N ALA A 522 18.59 26.55 -28.72
CA ALA A 522 19.56 27.56 -29.11
C ALA A 522 18.96 28.68 -29.98
N THR A 523 17.98 28.34 -30.83
CA THR A 523 17.32 29.27 -31.76
C THR A 523 15.85 29.55 -31.40
N GLY A 524 15.22 28.66 -30.65
CA GLY A 524 13.78 28.64 -30.47
C GLY A 524 13.00 28.12 -31.69
N ALA A 525 13.66 27.54 -32.68
CA ALA A 525 12.99 26.98 -33.86
C ALA A 525 12.21 25.71 -33.50
N GLN A 526 10.95 25.64 -33.92
CA GLN A 526 10.15 24.41 -33.76
C GLN A 526 10.66 23.32 -34.73
N VAL A 527 10.99 22.16 -34.18
CA VAL A 527 11.48 20.98 -34.90
C VAL A 527 10.33 20.04 -35.27
N SER A 528 9.38 19.83 -34.35
CA SER A 528 8.20 19.00 -34.59
C SER A 528 7.06 19.40 -33.67
N SER A 529 5.83 19.04 -34.04
CA SER A 529 4.66 19.15 -33.18
C SER A 529 3.73 17.94 -33.35
N ALA A 530 2.99 17.61 -32.29
CA ALA A 530 1.96 16.59 -32.30
C ALA A 530 0.82 16.96 -31.35
N ALA A 531 -0.36 16.39 -31.58
CA ALA A 531 -1.48 16.50 -30.65
C ALA A 531 -1.17 15.69 -29.37
N GLY A 532 -1.54 16.23 -28.23
CA GLY A 532 -1.49 15.58 -26.92
C GLY A 532 -2.72 14.74 -26.64
N THR A 533 -2.55 13.65 -25.87
CA THR A 533 -3.67 12.73 -25.59
C THR A 533 -4.50 13.09 -24.36
N THR A 534 -3.97 13.83 -23.38
CA THR A 534 -4.65 14.10 -22.08
C THR A 534 -4.09 15.32 -21.34
N GLY A 535 -4.89 15.95 -20.47
CA GLY A 535 -4.63 17.26 -19.86
C GLY A 535 -3.57 17.30 -18.76
N TRP A 536 -2.29 17.12 -19.11
CA TRP A 536 -1.17 17.47 -18.22
C TRP A 536 -1.19 18.97 -17.91
N VAL A 537 -0.60 19.32 -16.77
CA VAL A 537 -0.43 20.71 -16.34
C VAL A 537 1.02 21.16 -16.29
N ASP A 538 1.97 20.21 -16.28
CA ASP A 538 3.41 20.44 -16.11
C ASP A 538 4.24 19.23 -16.64
N MET A 539 5.52 19.45 -16.98
CA MET A 539 6.47 18.40 -17.38
C MET A 539 7.85 18.56 -16.75
N ALA A 540 8.46 17.42 -16.44
CA ALA A 540 9.84 17.36 -15.95
C ALA A 540 10.62 16.23 -16.62
N SER A 541 11.94 16.32 -16.58
CA SER A 541 12.83 15.24 -17.00
C SER A 541 14.07 15.24 -16.12
N CYS A 542 14.76 14.11 -16.05
CA CYS A 542 16.10 14.04 -15.47
C CYS A 542 17.21 14.20 -16.51
N ILE A 543 16.88 14.77 -17.67
CA ILE A 543 17.82 15.04 -18.75
C ILE A 543 18.32 16.47 -18.58
N TYR A 544 19.62 16.62 -18.43
CA TYR A 544 20.30 17.91 -18.34
C TYR A 544 21.26 18.02 -19.52
N PRO A 545 20.97 18.80 -20.57
CA PRO A 545 21.81 18.87 -21.75
C PRO A 545 23.17 19.49 -21.44
N ASN A 546 24.18 19.06 -22.19
CA ASN A 546 25.54 19.60 -22.05
C ASN A 546 25.57 21.07 -22.49
N THR A 547 26.42 21.85 -21.83
CA THR A 547 26.65 23.26 -22.16
C THR A 547 28.11 23.49 -22.54
N MET A 548 28.34 24.54 -23.33
CA MET A 548 29.66 24.96 -23.78
C MET A 548 29.79 26.48 -23.64
N VAL A 549 30.97 26.93 -23.22
CA VAL A 549 31.37 28.34 -23.20
C VAL A 549 32.76 28.46 -23.82
N LEU A 550 33.01 29.55 -24.54
CA LEU A 550 34.34 29.89 -25.06
C LEU A 550 34.78 31.23 -24.46
N GLN A 551 35.97 31.24 -23.86
CA GLN A 551 36.52 32.40 -23.16
C GLN A 551 37.90 32.76 -23.72
N LYS A 552 38.21 34.06 -23.77
CA LYS A 552 39.55 34.55 -24.05
C LYS A 552 40.31 34.67 -22.73
N ASN A 553 41.53 34.14 -22.69
CA ASN A 553 42.49 34.45 -21.63
C ASN A 553 43.66 35.25 -22.22
N LEU A 554 43.99 36.37 -21.59
CA LEU A 554 45.13 37.23 -21.90
C LEU A 554 46.08 37.30 -20.70
N PRO A 555 46.87 36.24 -20.41
CA PRO A 555 47.64 36.15 -19.17
C PRO A 555 48.61 37.30 -18.95
N GLN A 556 49.16 37.85 -20.04
CA GLN A 556 50.10 38.98 -20.02
C GLN A 556 49.44 40.31 -20.43
N GLY A 557 48.11 40.35 -20.54
CA GLY A 557 47.37 41.48 -21.07
C GLY A 557 47.40 41.57 -22.60
N ARG A 558 47.00 42.73 -23.11
CA ARG A 558 46.97 43.06 -24.55
C ARG A 558 48.30 43.65 -24.98
N TYR A 559 48.67 43.50 -26.26
CA TYR A 559 49.90 44.10 -26.79
C TYR A 559 49.75 45.62 -26.91
N THR A 560 48.62 46.08 -27.44
CA THR A 560 48.16 47.48 -27.30
C THR A 560 46.84 47.54 -26.55
N ALA A 561 46.57 48.68 -25.89
CA ALA A 561 45.30 48.87 -25.16
C ALA A 561 44.04 48.79 -26.05
N GLY A 562 44.20 48.93 -27.37
CA GLY A 562 43.10 48.87 -28.34
C GLY A 562 42.81 47.48 -28.89
N ASP A 563 43.70 46.50 -28.72
CA ASP A 563 43.53 45.16 -29.32
C ASP A 563 42.26 44.52 -28.79
N GLN A 564 41.36 44.03 -29.65
CA GLN A 564 40.17 43.26 -29.23
C GLN A 564 40.12 41.96 -30.01
N PHE A 565 39.50 40.93 -29.43
CA PHE A 565 39.44 39.60 -30.05
C PHE A 565 37.99 39.16 -30.13
N THR A 566 37.53 38.82 -31.33
CA THR A 566 36.24 38.17 -31.57
C THR A 566 36.42 36.67 -31.51
N LEU A 567 35.78 36.05 -30.53
CA LEU A 567 35.68 34.61 -30.36
C LEU A 567 34.44 34.11 -31.10
N THR A 568 34.53 32.96 -31.75
CA THR A 568 33.38 32.32 -32.38
C THR A 568 33.41 30.81 -32.16
N VAL A 569 32.26 30.25 -31.82
CA VAL A 569 31.99 28.81 -31.90
C VAL A 569 31.16 28.58 -33.15
N GLY A 570 31.69 27.83 -34.11
CA GLY A 570 30.99 27.45 -35.34
C GLY A 570 30.29 26.09 -35.20
N ASN A 571 29.49 25.74 -36.21
CA ASN A 571 28.59 24.57 -36.22
C ASN A 571 27.55 24.59 -35.08
N VAL A 572 27.14 25.80 -34.68
CA VAL A 572 26.01 26.07 -33.79
C VAL A 572 25.12 27.10 -34.47
N ASP A 573 23.83 26.80 -34.51
CA ASP A 573 22.80 27.75 -34.94
C ASP A 573 22.37 28.53 -33.69
N SER A 574 23.07 29.62 -33.37
CA SER A 574 22.76 30.47 -32.22
C SER A 574 23.34 31.85 -32.42
N THR A 575 22.61 32.89 -32.04
CA THR A 575 23.11 34.27 -32.01
C THR A 575 24.12 34.52 -30.89
N ALA A 576 24.17 33.64 -29.88
CA ALA A 576 25.14 33.69 -28.79
C ALA A 576 26.47 32.98 -29.12
N ASN A 577 26.71 32.66 -30.40
CA ASN A 577 27.88 31.90 -30.87
C ASN A 577 29.14 32.76 -31.11
N THR A 578 29.03 34.08 -30.96
CA THR A 578 30.15 35.02 -31.12
C THR A 578 30.19 36.03 -29.98
N ALA A 579 31.39 36.45 -29.59
CA ALA A 579 31.61 37.48 -28.59
C ALA A 579 32.94 38.19 -28.83
N THR A 580 32.94 39.52 -28.77
CA THR A 580 34.17 40.33 -28.88
C THR A 580 34.60 40.80 -27.49
N THR A 581 35.86 40.61 -27.14
CA THR A 581 36.42 41.18 -25.92
C THR A 581 36.34 42.70 -25.96
N THR A 582 36.28 43.35 -24.80
CA THR A 582 36.36 44.80 -24.68
C THR A 582 37.33 45.22 -23.57
N GLY A 583 37.70 46.49 -23.52
CA GLY A 583 38.52 47.07 -22.45
C GLY A 583 40.00 46.67 -22.50
N THR A 584 40.72 46.83 -21.38
CA THR A 584 42.18 46.69 -21.28
C THR A 584 42.65 45.65 -20.25
N ALA A 585 41.72 44.88 -19.67
CA ALA A 585 42.01 43.94 -18.59
C ALA A 585 42.88 42.76 -19.06
N SER A 586 43.81 42.31 -18.22
CA SER A 586 44.52 41.04 -18.36
C SER A 586 43.71 39.88 -17.77
N GLY A 587 44.14 38.64 -18.03
CA GLY A 587 43.51 37.42 -17.55
C GLY A 587 42.30 36.98 -18.38
N ILE A 588 41.39 36.21 -17.76
CA ILE A 588 40.15 35.76 -18.41
C ILE A 588 39.25 36.98 -18.64
N GLN A 589 38.84 37.16 -19.88
CA GLN A 589 38.01 38.27 -20.29
C GLN A 589 36.54 38.03 -19.92
N SER A 590 35.83 39.10 -19.56
CA SER A 590 34.42 39.04 -19.14
C SER A 590 33.46 38.76 -20.29
N ASN A 591 33.79 39.18 -21.52
CA ASN A 591 33.04 38.81 -22.71
C ASN A 591 33.36 37.35 -23.08
N ILE A 592 32.34 36.51 -23.12
CA ILE A 592 32.44 35.08 -23.43
C ILE A 592 31.40 34.71 -24.49
N VAL A 593 31.68 33.66 -25.27
CA VAL A 593 30.66 33.02 -26.10
C VAL A 593 29.86 32.05 -25.24
N GLY A 594 28.54 32.05 -25.42
CA GLY A 594 27.61 31.14 -24.74
C GLY A 594 26.92 31.70 -23.48
N PRO A 595 26.31 30.82 -22.65
CA PRO A 595 26.30 29.36 -22.79
C PRO A 595 25.62 28.91 -24.09
N LEU A 596 26.25 27.95 -24.76
CA LEU A 596 25.75 27.24 -25.93
C LEU A 596 25.43 25.81 -25.54
N LEU A 597 24.50 25.16 -26.24
CA LEU A 597 24.20 23.75 -25.98
C LEU A 597 25.07 22.83 -26.82
N GLY A 598 25.69 21.88 -26.13
CA GLY A 598 26.49 20.80 -26.70
C GLY A 598 25.62 19.59 -27.01
N ARG A 599 25.59 19.17 -28.27
CA ARG A 599 24.93 17.95 -28.74
C ARG A 599 25.97 16.81 -28.73
N SER A 600 25.60 15.66 -28.17
CA SER A 600 26.48 14.50 -28.15
C SER A 600 26.85 14.07 -29.57
N GLY A 601 28.14 13.82 -29.82
CA GLY A 601 28.66 13.39 -31.13
C GLY A 601 28.78 14.49 -32.20
N GLN A 602 28.38 15.74 -31.91
CA GLN A 602 28.61 16.88 -32.82
C GLN A 602 30.05 17.42 -32.68
N VAL A 603 30.59 17.92 -33.80
CA VAL A 603 31.91 18.57 -33.85
C VAL A 603 31.73 20.07 -34.00
N TYR A 604 32.26 20.81 -33.02
CA TYR A 604 32.23 22.27 -33.00
C TYR A 604 33.58 22.83 -33.42
N THR A 605 33.56 23.92 -34.20
CA THR A 605 34.78 24.66 -34.53
C THR A 605 34.92 25.84 -33.58
N ILE A 606 36.14 26.15 -33.15
CA ILE A 606 36.43 27.38 -32.42
C ILE A 606 37.38 28.23 -33.24
N SER A 607 37.12 29.54 -33.31
CA SER A 607 37.97 30.50 -33.99
C SER A 607 38.09 31.78 -33.21
N GLU A 608 39.21 32.47 -33.42
CA GLU A 608 39.46 33.80 -32.90
C GLU A 608 39.94 34.68 -34.06
N THR A 609 39.41 35.90 -34.13
CA THR A 609 39.87 36.96 -35.04
C THR A 609 40.18 38.22 -34.23
N ALA A 610 41.20 38.98 -34.62
CA ALA A 610 41.63 40.21 -33.96
C ALA A 610 41.35 41.45 -34.82
#